data_AF-A0A428NDP1-F1
#
_entry.id   AF-A0A428NDP1-F1
#
_cell.length_a   1.000
_cell.length_b   1.000
_cell.length_c   1.000
_cell.angle_alpha   90.00
_cell.angle_beta   90.00
_cell.angle_gamma   90.00
#
_symmetry.space_group_name_H-M   'P 1'
#
loop_
_entity.id
_entity.type
_entity.pdbx_description
1 polymer ?
#
loop_
_entity_poly.entity_id
_entity_poly.type
_entity_poly.pdbx_seq_one_letter_code
_entity_poly.pdbx_strand_id
1 'polypeptide(L)'
;MNLKAVAALLLSGACVATKDAPYPMLYGEGWAGPVRYADKLNISSNSTGFTMVEAILVMPHLSIPKNPREKVDQYTTSYWIGLDGVLSAPTMVRGLWQAGVIMSVWTNGTTEYEGFHEWIPDDPLMVSKAQLAISEGDHIHVVVETTNNGYHGTTTLTNLNTGKTYKHSQDAPVTWRGPTWPSQGATAEW
;
A
#
# COMPACT_ATOMS: atom_id res chain seq x y z
N MET A 1 -39.00 12.24 -46.79
CA MET A 1 -38.78 13.51 -46.07
C MET A 1 -38.84 13.21 -44.58
N ASN A 2 -37.65 13.17 -43.95
CA ASN A 2 -37.32 13.23 -42.52
C ASN A 2 -38.06 12.32 -41.51
N LEU A 3 -37.56 11.08 -41.35
CA LEU A 3 -37.57 10.39 -40.06
C LEU A 3 -36.59 11.11 -39.13
N LYS A 4 -37.10 11.76 -38.09
CA LYS A 4 -36.27 12.36 -37.03
C LYS A 4 -35.75 11.25 -36.12
N ALA A 5 -34.42 11.14 -36.06
CA ALA A 5 -33.72 10.29 -35.11
C ALA A 5 -34.05 10.72 -33.67
N VAL A 6 -34.52 9.77 -32.86
CA VAL A 6 -34.60 9.93 -31.40
C VAL A 6 -33.26 9.45 -30.84
N ALA A 7 -32.38 10.40 -30.52
CA ALA A 7 -31.16 10.10 -29.78
C ALA A 7 -31.54 9.74 -28.34
N ALA A 8 -31.36 8.48 -27.97
CA ALA A 8 -31.40 8.06 -26.58
C ALA A 8 -30.16 8.63 -25.87
N LEU A 9 -30.35 9.67 -25.05
CA LEU A 9 -29.35 10.05 -24.06
C LEU A 9 -29.25 8.90 -23.04
N LEU A 10 -28.20 8.10 -23.16
CA LEU A 10 -27.72 7.27 -22.08
C LEU A 10 -27.23 8.21 -20.98
N LEU A 11 -28.05 8.41 -19.94
CA LEU A 11 -27.57 8.93 -18.67
C LEU A 11 -26.64 7.87 -18.06
N SER A 12 -25.36 7.92 -18.42
CA SER A 12 -24.31 7.36 -17.59
C SER A 12 -24.28 8.16 -16.29
N GLY A 13 -25.04 7.69 -15.29
CA GLY A 13 -24.89 8.16 -13.93
C GLY A 13 -23.50 7.78 -13.46
N ALA A 14 -22.54 8.71 -13.62
CA ALA A 14 -21.36 8.71 -12.77
C ALA A 14 -21.90 8.80 -11.34
N CYS A 15 -21.73 7.74 -10.55
CA CYS A 15 -21.84 7.85 -9.11
C CYS A 15 -20.76 8.83 -8.67
N VAL A 16 -21.11 10.12 -8.63
CA VAL A 16 -20.33 11.12 -7.93
C VAL A 16 -20.38 10.69 -6.48
N ALA A 17 -19.22 10.30 -5.93
CA ALA A 17 -19.09 10.03 -4.51
C ALA A 17 -19.37 11.32 -3.75
N THR A 18 -20.62 11.52 -3.35
CA THR A 18 -21.03 12.62 -2.49
C THR A 18 -20.70 12.28 -1.06
N LYS A 19 -19.57 12.79 -0.56
CA LYS A 19 -19.39 13.43 0.74
C LYS A 19 -17.90 13.71 0.91
N ASP A 20 -17.57 14.96 1.15
CA ASP A 20 -16.24 15.39 1.56
C ASP A 20 -15.75 14.46 2.68
N ALA A 21 -14.72 13.68 2.38
CA ALA A 21 -14.02 12.93 3.41
C ALA A 21 -13.48 13.96 4.41
N PRO A 22 -13.76 13.84 5.73
CA PRO A 22 -13.38 14.83 6.73
C PRO A 22 -11.86 14.95 6.96
N TYR A 23 -11.05 14.34 6.09
CA TYR A 23 -9.61 14.23 6.20
C TYR A 23 -8.99 14.48 4.83
N PRO A 24 -8.04 15.41 4.69
CA PRO A 24 -7.27 15.56 3.46
C PRO A 24 -6.53 14.25 3.16
N MET A 25 -6.88 13.65 2.02
CA MET A 25 -6.19 12.47 1.48
C MET A 25 -4.74 12.84 1.12
N LEU A 26 -3.77 12.06 1.60
CA LEU A 26 -2.35 12.22 1.26
C LEU A 26 -1.92 11.48 -0.02
N TYR A 27 -2.85 11.11 -0.91
CA TYR A 27 -2.47 10.43 -2.16
C TYR A 27 -1.66 11.36 -3.06
N GLY A 28 -0.40 11.00 -3.30
CA GLY A 28 0.33 11.45 -4.49
C GLY A 28 -0.11 10.66 -5.73
N GLU A 29 0.29 11.11 -6.93
CA GLU A 29 0.01 10.38 -8.19
C GLU A 29 0.64 8.97 -8.26
N GLY A 30 1.47 8.59 -7.28
CA GLY A 30 2.17 7.31 -7.26
C GLY A 30 1.39 6.14 -6.65
N TRP A 31 0.21 6.38 -6.07
CA TRP A 31 -0.58 5.36 -5.36
C TRP A 31 -1.82 4.98 -6.16
N ALA A 32 -2.13 3.69 -6.24
CA ALA A 32 -3.31 3.19 -6.91
C ALA A 32 -3.75 1.85 -6.31
N GLY A 33 -5.04 1.72 -6.02
CA GLY A 33 -5.60 0.48 -5.48
C GLY A 33 -6.82 0.74 -4.58
N PRO A 34 -7.50 -0.30 -4.11
CA PRO A 34 -8.64 -0.15 -3.22
C PRO A 34 -8.20 0.26 -1.81
N VAL A 35 -8.95 1.17 -1.21
CA VAL A 35 -8.81 1.54 0.19
C VAL A 35 -10.13 1.35 0.91
N ARG A 36 -10.06 0.75 2.09
CA ARG A 36 -11.19 0.56 2.98
C ARG A 36 -11.01 1.35 4.25
N TYR A 37 -12.03 2.12 4.61
CA TYR A 37 -12.10 2.88 5.85
C TYR A 37 -12.74 2.03 6.96
N ALA A 38 -12.21 2.11 8.17
CA ALA A 38 -12.76 1.41 9.32
C ALA A 38 -14.12 1.99 9.71
N ASP A 39 -15.13 1.13 9.82
CA ASP A 39 -16.46 1.54 10.26
C ASP A 39 -16.39 2.00 11.72
N LYS A 40 -16.91 3.20 12.00
CA LYS A 40 -17.02 3.78 13.37
C LYS A 40 -15.68 4.01 14.09
N LEU A 41 -14.56 4.18 13.39
CA LEU A 41 -13.35 4.64 14.05
C LEU A 41 -13.58 6.06 14.57
N ASN A 42 -13.61 6.22 15.90
CA ASN A 42 -13.58 7.55 16.49
C ASN A 42 -12.13 8.01 16.53
N ILE A 43 -11.75 8.73 15.48
CA ILE A 43 -10.42 9.27 15.26
C ILE A 43 -9.95 10.15 16.42
N SER A 44 -10.84 10.78 17.21
CA SER A 44 -10.46 11.57 18.40
C SER A 44 -10.28 10.75 19.68
N SER A 45 -10.46 9.43 19.63
CA SER A 45 -10.25 8.51 20.74
C SER A 45 -9.10 7.55 20.44
N ASN A 46 -8.48 6.97 21.48
CA ASN A 46 -7.47 5.91 21.35
C ASN A 46 -8.08 4.56 20.89
N SER A 47 -9.06 4.59 19.97
CA SER A 47 -9.68 3.41 19.40
C SER A 47 -8.85 2.84 18.26
N THR A 48 -8.81 1.51 18.15
CA THR A 48 -8.20 0.79 17.04
C THR A 48 -9.27 0.44 16.00
N GLY A 49 -8.93 0.54 14.71
CA GLY A 49 -9.74 0.09 13.60
C GLY A 49 -9.33 -1.32 13.16
N PHE A 50 -8.87 -1.46 11.92
CA PHE A 50 -8.30 -2.71 11.44
C PHE A 50 -6.99 -3.03 12.16
N THR A 51 -6.84 -4.25 12.66
CA THR A 51 -5.59 -4.73 13.28
C THR A 51 -4.80 -5.65 12.36
N MET A 52 -5.32 -5.95 11.17
CA MET A 52 -4.71 -6.84 10.20
C MET A 52 -5.18 -6.49 8.80
N VAL A 53 -4.24 -6.49 7.85
CA VAL A 53 -4.49 -6.52 6.41
C VAL A 53 -3.68 -7.65 5.79
N GLU A 54 -4.23 -8.30 4.78
CA GLU A 54 -3.66 -9.49 4.16
C GLU A 54 -3.94 -9.50 2.66
N ALA A 55 -2.98 -10.01 1.87
CA ALA A 55 -3.14 -10.29 0.46
C ALA A 55 -2.15 -11.33 -0.06
N ILE A 56 -2.43 -11.86 -1.25
CA ILE A 56 -1.45 -12.58 -2.06
C ILE A 56 -1.08 -11.68 -3.24
N LEU A 57 0.18 -11.25 -3.27
CA LEU A 57 0.75 -10.48 -4.38
C LEU A 57 1.35 -11.46 -5.39
N VAL A 58 0.87 -11.43 -6.63
CA VAL A 58 1.39 -12.26 -7.72
C VAL A 58 2.41 -11.43 -8.49
N MET A 59 3.67 -11.87 -8.50
CA MET A 59 4.75 -11.09 -9.12
C MET A 59 4.63 -11.10 -10.65
N PRO A 60 4.44 -9.94 -11.29
CA PRO A 60 4.22 -9.85 -12.72
C PRO A 60 5.55 -10.01 -13.48
N HIS A 61 5.46 -10.31 -14.77
CA HIS A 61 6.57 -10.10 -15.68
C HIS A 61 6.78 -8.60 -15.92
N LEU A 62 8.00 -8.10 -15.72
CA LEU A 62 8.35 -6.70 -15.94
C LEU A 62 8.88 -6.45 -17.36
N SER A 63 8.51 -5.33 -17.94
CA SER A 63 9.03 -4.88 -19.23
C SER A 63 9.20 -3.36 -19.25
N ILE A 64 10.12 -2.87 -20.07
CA ILE A 64 10.34 -1.43 -20.24
C ILE A 64 9.06 -0.78 -20.80
N PRO A 65 8.58 0.33 -20.21
CA PRO A 65 7.41 1.02 -20.72
C PRO A 65 7.61 1.42 -22.18
N LYS A 66 6.59 1.21 -23.03
CA LYS A 66 6.67 1.58 -24.46
C LYS A 66 6.71 3.09 -24.67
N ASN A 67 6.02 3.84 -23.81
CA ASN A 67 5.89 5.30 -23.88
C ASN A 67 6.08 5.90 -22.47
N PRO A 68 7.30 5.87 -21.91
CA PRO A 68 7.53 6.41 -20.59
C PRO A 68 7.45 7.95 -20.62
N ARG A 69 7.02 8.57 -19.52
CA ARG A 69 7.05 10.03 -19.36
C ARG A 69 8.48 10.58 -19.49
N GLU A 70 9.46 9.81 -19.00
CA GLU A 70 10.88 10.09 -19.08
C GLU A 70 11.66 8.80 -19.34
N LYS A 71 12.71 8.88 -20.17
CA LYS A 71 13.60 7.74 -20.39
C LYS A 71 14.67 7.71 -19.31
N VAL A 72 14.70 6.61 -18.56
CA VAL A 72 15.64 6.36 -17.47
C VAL A 72 16.28 4.98 -17.61
N ASP A 73 17.36 4.73 -16.88
CA ASP A 73 18.08 3.44 -16.91
C ASP A 73 17.35 2.33 -16.15
N GLN A 74 16.50 2.69 -15.19
CA GLN A 74 15.76 1.80 -14.31
C GLN A 74 14.33 2.31 -14.13
N TYR A 75 13.36 1.43 -14.29
CA TYR A 75 11.95 1.68 -13.96
C TYR A 75 11.57 0.85 -12.75
N THR A 76 10.95 1.47 -11.75
CA THR A 76 10.57 0.83 -10.50
C THR A 76 9.08 0.99 -10.23
N THR A 77 8.47 -0.04 -9.67
CA THR A 77 7.11 -0.04 -9.15
C THR A 77 7.06 -0.92 -7.90
N SER A 78 5.99 -0.84 -7.11
CA SER A 78 5.80 -1.71 -5.96
C SER A 78 4.35 -2.14 -5.85
N TYR A 79 4.17 -3.37 -5.36
CA TYR A 79 2.89 -3.84 -4.83
C TYR A 79 3.05 -3.96 -3.33
N TRP A 80 2.08 -3.46 -2.58
CA TRP A 80 2.15 -3.44 -1.13
C TRP A 80 0.74 -3.40 -0.54
N ILE A 81 0.65 -3.82 0.72
CA ILE A 81 -0.55 -3.66 1.53
C ILE A 81 -0.19 -2.89 2.79
N GLY A 82 -1.14 -2.17 3.35
CA GLY A 82 -0.86 -1.32 4.49
C GLY A 82 -2.06 -1.01 5.37
N LEU A 83 -1.74 -0.52 6.57
CA LEU A 83 -2.67 0.06 7.52
C LEU A 83 -2.33 1.54 7.72
N ASP A 84 -3.36 2.38 7.66
CA ASP A 84 -3.29 3.85 7.68
C ASP A 84 -2.74 4.50 6.40
N GLY A 85 -1.87 5.52 6.49
CA GLY A 85 -1.30 6.26 5.34
C GLY A 85 -2.21 7.28 4.64
N VAL A 86 -3.47 6.94 4.42
CA VAL A 86 -4.41 7.74 3.60
C VAL A 86 -4.91 8.98 4.33
N LEU A 87 -5.27 8.79 5.59
CA LEU A 87 -5.91 9.81 6.41
C LEU A 87 -4.84 10.63 7.16
N SER A 88 -4.74 11.91 6.83
CA SER A 88 -3.99 12.87 7.64
C SER A 88 -4.92 13.86 8.30
N ALA A 89 -4.65 14.21 9.56
CA ALA A 89 -5.24 15.38 10.19
C ALA A 89 -4.15 16.14 10.94
N PRO A 90 -4.14 17.48 10.93
CA PRO A 90 -3.08 18.29 11.55
C PRO A 90 -2.88 18.01 13.04
N THR A 91 -3.90 17.49 13.71
CA THR A 91 -3.92 17.21 15.16
C THR A 91 -3.77 15.73 15.48
N MET A 92 -3.52 14.87 14.49
CA MET A 92 -3.56 13.42 14.60
C MET A 92 -2.30 12.82 13.99
N VAL A 93 -1.46 12.22 14.82
CA VAL A 93 -0.23 11.58 14.35
C VAL A 93 -0.54 10.14 14.00
N ARG A 94 -0.30 9.75 12.76
CA ARG A 94 -0.44 8.37 12.27
C ARG A 94 0.72 8.01 11.37
N GLY A 95 1.31 6.85 11.62
CA GLY A 95 2.21 6.22 10.69
C GLY A 95 1.45 5.40 9.66
N LEU A 96 2.12 5.05 8.58
CA LEU A 96 1.70 4.00 7.66
C LEU A 96 2.54 2.77 7.97
N TRP A 97 1.90 1.68 8.36
CA TRP A 97 2.58 0.38 8.46
C TRP A 97 2.27 -0.44 7.23
N GLN A 98 3.28 -0.73 6.42
CA GLN A 98 3.12 -1.37 5.12
C GLN A 98 4.20 -2.41 4.83
N ALA A 99 3.87 -3.34 3.93
CA ALA A 99 4.81 -4.32 3.44
C ALA A 99 4.45 -4.77 2.03
N GLY A 100 5.44 -5.21 1.28
CA GLY A 100 5.23 -5.59 -0.11
C GLY A 100 6.50 -6.00 -0.83
N VAL A 101 6.47 -5.82 -2.15
CA VAL A 101 7.58 -6.11 -3.05
C VAL A 101 7.83 -4.91 -3.93
N ILE A 102 9.08 -4.43 -3.95
CA ILE A 102 9.60 -3.47 -4.92
C ILE A 102 10.13 -4.25 -6.12
N MET A 103 9.79 -3.78 -7.30
CA MET A 103 10.05 -4.42 -8.58
C MET A 103 10.75 -3.44 -9.49
N SER A 104 11.89 -3.84 -10.05
CA SER A 104 12.68 -3.00 -10.95
C SER A 104 13.02 -3.71 -12.24
N VAL A 105 13.05 -2.96 -13.34
CA VAL A 105 13.53 -3.41 -14.64
C VAL A 105 14.50 -2.39 -15.24
N TRP A 106 15.63 -2.89 -15.74
CA TRP A 106 16.67 -2.09 -16.39
C TRP A 106 16.56 -2.20 -17.91
N THR A 107 17.09 -1.21 -18.61
CA THR A 107 17.05 -1.14 -20.09
C THR A 107 17.70 -2.32 -20.81
N ASN A 108 18.57 -3.07 -20.13
CA ASN A 108 19.16 -4.33 -20.61
C ASN A 108 18.25 -5.57 -20.43
N GLY A 109 17.06 -5.39 -19.85
CA GLY A 109 16.09 -6.47 -19.59
C GLY A 109 16.27 -7.19 -18.25
N THR A 110 17.28 -6.84 -17.44
CA THR A 110 17.42 -7.40 -16.09
C THR A 110 16.23 -6.96 -15.23
N THR A 111 15.72 -7.88 -14.40
CA THR A 111 14.64 -7.62 -13.45
C THR A 111 15.06 -7.95 -12.03
N GLU A 112 14.47 -7.25 -11.07
CA GLU A 112 14.66 -7.49 -9.64
C GLU A 112 13.34 -7.39 -8.90
N TYR A 113 13.14 -8.28 -7.93
CA TYR A 113 12.01 -8.34 -7.03
C TYR A 113 12.58 -8.41 -5.61
N GLU A 114 12.30 -7.42 -4.79
CA GLU A 114 12.82 -7.32 -3.43
C GLU A 114 11.69 -7.04 -2.46
N GLY A 115 11.57 -7.88 -1.42
CA GLY A 115 10.58 -7.68 -0.37
C GLY A 115 10.97 -6.48 0.49
N PHE A 116 9.99 -5.80 1.08
CA PHE A 116 10.24 -4.73 2.04
C PHE A 116 9.13 -4.66 3.09
N HIS A 117 9.43 -3.97 4.18
CA HIS A 117 8.44 -3.43 5.10
C HIS A 117 8.85 -2.02 5.52
N GLU A 118 7.88 -1.19 5.86
CA GLU A 118 8.12 0.23 6.15
C GLU A 118 7.10 0.73 7.16
N TRP A 119 7.60 1.49 8.15
CA TRP A 119 6.75 2.24 9.07
C TRP A 119 7.00 3.72 8.90
N ILE A 120 6.22 4.37 8.05
CA ILE A 120 6.37 5.82 7.81
C ILE A 120 6.15 6.56 9.13
N PRO A 121 7.05 7.48 9.53
CA PRO A 121 8.03 8.19 8.69
C PRO A 121 9.44 7.59 8.58
N ASP A 122 9.70 6.41 9.11
CA ASP A 122 11.01 5.76 8.92
C ASP A 122 11.15 5.23 7.48
N ASP A 123 12.40 5.13 7.02
CA ASP A 123 12.74 4.56 5.71
C ASP A 123 12.35 3.06 5.60
N PRO A 124 12.10 2.55 4.38
CA PRO A 124 11.81 1.14 4.18
C PRO A 124 13.00 0.26 4.54
N LEU A 125 12.70 -0.88 5.17
CA LEU A 125 13.65 -1.93 5.47
C LEU A 125 13.51 -3.06 4.44
N MET A 126 14.57 -3.27 3.68
CA MET A 126 14.60 -4.25 2.59
C MET A 126 14.84 -5.66 3.13
N VAL A 127 14.12 -6.63 2.58
CA VAL A 127 14.25 -8.05 2.88
C VAL A 127 15.22 -8.68 1.89
N SER A 128 16.40 -9.05 2.39
CA SER A 128 17.45 -9.60 1.53
C SER A 128 17.03 -10.92 0.88
N LYS A 129 17.59 -11.21 -0.30
CA LYS A 129 17.36 -12.48 -1.03
C LYS A 129 17.70 -13.73 -0.21
N ALA A 130 18.62 -13.62 0.75
CA ALA A 130 18.95 -14.72 1.65
C ALA A 130 17.81 -15.02 2.65
N GLN A 131 17.10 -14.00 3.10
CA GLN A 131 15.95 -14.11 3.99
C GLN A 131 14.71 -14.57 3.21
N LEU A 132 14.44 -13.95 2.06
CA LEU A 132 13.32 -14.30 1.19
C LEU A 132 13.67 -14.02 -0.27
N ALA A 133 13.91 -15.08 -1.04
CA ALA A 133 14.06 -14.95 -2.49
C ALA A 133 12.67 -14.78 -3.11
N ILE A 134 12.53 -13.80 -3.99
CA ILE A 134 11.30 -13.49 -4.74
C ILE A 134 11.67 -13.42 -6.22
N SER A 135 10.83 -13.97 -7.07
CA SER A 135 11.01 -13.96 -8.51
C SER A 135 9.69 -13.72 -9.24
N GLU A 136 9.79 -13.43 -10.54
CA GLU A 136 8.64 -13.39 -11.43
C GLU A 136 7.75 -14.64 -11.27
N GLY A 137 6.44 -14.44 -11.22
CA GLY A 137 5.46 -15.51 -11.08
C GLY A 137 5.30 -16.08 -9.66
N ASP A 138 6.12 -15.65 -8.70
CA ASP A 138 5.93 -16.05 -7.31
C ASP A 138 4.67 -15.43 -6.70
N HIS A 139 4.04 -16.19 -5.81
CA HIS A 139 2.89 -15.77 -5.02
C HIS A 139 3.38 -15.44 -3.62
N ILE A 140 3.41 -14.15 -3.30
CA ILE A 140 3.87 -13.66 -2.01
C ILE A 140 2.65 -13.37 -1.14
N HIS A 141 2.45 -14.20 -0.14
CA HIS A 141 1.44 -13.97 0.89
C HIS A 141 1.99 -12.95 1.89
N VAL A 142 1.32 -11.80 1.97
CA VAL A 142 1.70 -10.67 2.80
C VAL A 142 0.66 -10.50 3.89
N VAL A 143 1.12 -10.39 5.13
CA VAL A 143 0.30 -10.10 6.30
C VAL A 143 0.95 -8.96 7.06
N VAL A 144 0.17 -7.91 7.33
CA VAL A 144 0.57 -6.75 8.13
C VAL A 144 -0.40 -6.65 9.30
N GLU A 145 0.11 -6.76 10.51
CA GLU A 145 -0.66 -6.77 11.76
C GLU A 145 -0.21 -5.65 12.68
N THR A 146 -1.14 -5.11 13.46
CA THR A 146 -0.85 -4.19 14.56
C THR A 146 -1.50 -4.63 15.87
N THR A 147 -0.81 -4.34 16.95
CA THR A 147 -1.24 -4.56 18.34
C THR A 147 -0.94 -3.32 19.16
N ASN A 148 -1.28 -3.33 20.45
CA ASN A 148 -1.06 -2.20 21.34
C ASN A 148 -1.62 -0.89 20.76
N ASN A 149 -2.85 -0.92 20.24
CA ASN A 149 -3.48 0.23 19.59
C ASN A 149 -2.62 0.89 18.50
N GLY A 150 -1.98 0.07 17.66
CA GLY A 150 -1.15 0.56 16.57
C GLY A 150 0.26 0.98 16.97
N TYR A 151 0.68 0.76 18.21
CA TYR A 151 2.05 1.10 18.65
C TYR A 151 3.04 -0.05 18.48
N HIS A 152 2.59 -1.24 18.10
CA HIS A 152 3.44 -2.37 17.78
C HIS A 152 2.93 -3.08 16.53
N GLY A 153 3.82 -3.40 15.61
CA GLY A 153 3.49 -3.93 14.29
C GLY A 153 4.27 -5.20 13.99
N THR A 154 3.66 -6.08 13.20
CA THR A 154 4.30 -7.29 12.69
C THR A 154 4.02 -7.42 11.20
N THR A 155 5.04 -7.79 10.45
CA THR A 155 4.96 -8.12 9.02
C THR A 155 5.36 -9.57 8.84
N THR A 156 4.59 -10.29 8.02
CA THR A 156 4.95 -11.62 7.52
C THR A 156 4.90 -11.62 6.00
N LEU A 157 5.99 -12.05 5.36
CA LEU A 157 6.08 -12.30 3.93
C LEU A 157 6.37 -13.78 3.71
N THR A 158 5.45 -14.50 3.07
CA THR A 158 5.64 -15.91 2.74
C THR A 158 5.66 -16.08 1.23
N ASN A 159 6.76 -16.58 0.68
CA ASN A 159 6.78 -17.01 -0.71
C ASN A 159 6.14 -18.41 -0.79
N LEU A 160 4.90 -18.46 -1.26
CA LEU A 160 4.11 -19.70 -1.33
C LEU A 160 4.71 -20.73 -2.30
N ASN A 161 5.50 -20.28 -3.28
CA ASN A 161 6.16 -21.15 -4.24
C ASN A 161 7.33 -21.92 -3.60
N THR A 162 8.01 -21.33 -2.61
CA THR A 162 9.18 -21.93 -1.94
C THR A 162 8.91 -22.38 -0.50
N GLY A 163 7.80 -21.94 0.09
CA GLY A 163 7.46 -22.14 1.50
C GLY A 163 8.30 -21.29 2.47
N LYS A 164 9.22 -20.45 1.98
CA LYS A 164 10.04 -19.60 2.84
C LYS A 164 9.22 -18.45 3.40
N THR A 165 9.45 -18.14 4.68
CA THR A 165 8.78 -17.08 5.41
C THR A 165 9.80 -16.12 6.00
N TYR A 166 9.59 -14.83 5.79
CA TYR A 166 10.22 -13.75 6.54
C TYR A 166 9.20 -13.16 7.51
N LYS A 167 9.61 -12.89 8.76
CA LYS A 167 8.78 -12.25 9.77
C LYS A 167 9.59 -11.21 10.51
N HIS A 168 8.99 -10.04 10.72
CA HIS A 168 9.59 -8.93 11.45
C HIS A 168 8.55 -8.26 12.34
N SER A 169 8.99 -7.79 13.51
CA SER A 169 8.16 -7.05 14.45
C SER A 169 8.93 -5.85 14.98
N GLN A 170 8.26 -4.71 15.15
CA GLN A 170 8.85 -3.49 15.68
C GLN A 170 7.80 -2.64 16.38
N ASP A 171 8.28 -1.71 17.20
CA ASP A 171 7.43 -0.65 17.75
C ASP A 171 7.26 0.49 16.75
N ALA A 172 6.19 1.26 16.93
CA ALA A 172 5.93 2.45 16.13
C ALA A 172 7.10 3.46 16.25
N PRO A 173 7.50 4.11 15.14
CA PRO A 173 8.62 5.01 15.13
C PRO A 173 8.34 6.26 15.98
N VAL A 174 9.40 6.78 16.60
CA VAL A 174 9.37 7.94 17.47
C VAL A 174 10.30 8.99 16.90
N THR A 175 9.77 10.15 16.52
CA THR A 175 10.64 11.25 16.08
C THR A 175 11.26 11.94 17.29
N TRP A 176 12.55 12.29 17.19
CA TRP A 176 13.27 12.94 18.28
C TRP A 176 12.59 14.26 18.68
N ARG A 177 12.15 14.36 19.94
CA ARG A 177 11.32 15.47 20.46
C ARG A 177 9.99 15.69 19.73
N GLY A 178 9.56 14.71 18.93
CA GLY A 178 8.30 14.71 18.22
C GLY A 178 7.39 13.60 18.72
N PRO A 179 6.30 13.32 17.99
CA PRO A 179 5.34 12.30 18.38
C PRO A 179 5.83 10.88 18.04
N THR A 180 5.15 9.89 18.61
CA THR A 180 5.15 8.52 18.13
C THR A 180 4.11 8.38 17.02
N TRP A 181 4.40 7.59 15.98
CA TRP A 181 3.56 7.46 14.78
C TRP A 181 2.85 6.10 14.71
N PRO A 182 1.76 5.89 15.46
CA PRO A 182 1.06 4.61 15.48
C PRO A 182 0.32 4.34 14.17
N SER A 183 0.12 3.07 13.83
CA SER A 183 -0.78 2.60 12.78
C SER A 183 -2.01 1.94 13.43
N GLN A 184 -3.02 2.76 13.73
CA GLN A 184 -4.26 2.37 14.40
C GLN A 184 -5.27 1.69 13.47
N GLY A 185 -5.00 1.65 12.16
CA GLY A 185 -5.82 0.98 11.16
C GLY A 185 -7.15 1.69 10.88
N ALA A 186 -7.13 3.02 10.79
CA ALA A 186 -8.25 3.80 10.26
C ALA A 186 -8.55 3.45 8.80
N THR A 187 -7.51 3.08 8.06
CA THR A 187 -7.62 2.54 6.71
C THR A 187 -6.85 1.24 6.57
N ALA A 188 -7.32 0.39 5.67
CA ALA A 188 -6.58 -0.72 5.09
C ALA A 188 -6.52 -0.53 3.58
N GLU A 189 -5.38 -0.81 2.98
CA GLU A 189 -5.09 -0.53 1.57
C GLU A 189 -4.27 -1.64 0.92
N TRP A 190 -4.43 -1.74 -0.40
CA TRP A 190 -3.85 -2.75 -1.29
C TRP A 190 -3.50 -2.13 -2.63
#